data_AF-A0A929W0Q9-F1
#
_entry.id   AF-A0A929W0Q9-F1
#
_cell.length_a   1.000
_cell.length_b   1.000
_cell.length_c   1.000
_cell.angle_alpha   90.00
_cell.angle_beta   90.00
_cell.angle_gamma   90.00
#
_symmetry.space_group_name_H-M   'P 1'
#
loop_
_entity.id
_entity.type
_entity.pdbx_description
1 polymer ?
#
loop_
_entity_poly.entity_id
_entity_poly.type
_entity_poly.pdbx_seq_one_letter_code
_entity_poly.pdbx_strand_id
1 'polypeptide(L)'
;MKNLTRSLLSPSFSSLGLALGLTALVLSSPSLQAQERCRLGIHYQMGSPMGWGKGYPVLTGVLPYSPASIAGLRAGDVITAIDGVSTSGRSSREVSELLVRPVAEHLITLERLGAGSATTLLRPYCKGAQTATEAELAVAFAGYSQLDATTQQLSYPFTFRAQVNYPWEVVRTFAFAPSNSGSEAMDKPIYAEIAKLLEARGLKQVDTGAELIIEIFYNLQPSQDSRRDATQPETSLRYEPQSRGLQVLPLLPSTSTTGSAYDLNLTLQVTPAGKPNQILWSCESKERLSEAMTLPTYAAGALPVMLQSFPYAPSSSPVSYHYQSLRYLYTGIVYDLRQMNRIADVVEGSPAFKAGLRSGDYIHSINGKPFSQTDLKRLSEAYQSFLADTFRYRQTAELAPNLRPWEKKSYAAVRKALEKSPEESIFSYLFFFRPYVNDSEHTLLLLDIERNGKRYSLSIPPELRDETTLILD
;
A
#
# COMPACT_ATOMS: atom_id res chain seq x y z
N MET A 1 -26.16 -34.70 -40.74
CA MET A 1 -25.42 -33.82 -41.67
C MET A 1 -25.62 -32.37 -41.22
N LYS A 2 -24.52 -31.71 -40.84
CA LYS A 2 -24.15 -30.27 -41.00
C LYS A 2 -25.29 -29.30 -41.39
N ASN A 3 -25.53 -28.11 -40.80
CA ASN A 3 -24.69 -27.12 -40.11
C ASN A 3 -25.63 -26.07 -39.44
N LEU A 4 -25.46 -25.76 -38.15
CA LEU A 4 -24.82 -24.54 -37.59
C LEU A 4 -25.56 -23.21 -37.82
N THR A 5 -26.49 -22.89 -36.91
CA THR A 5 -26.95 -21.53 -36.60
C THR A 5 -25.99 -20.89 -35.58
N ARG A 6 -25.39 -19.75 -35.97
CA ARG A 6 -24.70 -18.83 -35.08
C ARG A 6 -25.72 -18.13 -34.18
N SER A 7 -25.70 -18.44 -32.89
CA SER A 7 -26.32 -17.64 -31.83
C SER A 7 -25.19 -16.95 -31.06
N LEU A 8 -24.99 -15.66 -31.34
CA LEU A 8 -24.15 -14.76 -30.55
C LEU A 8 -24.82 -14.55 -29.20
N LEU A 9 -24.42 -15.33 -28.20
CA LEU A 9 -24.64 -15.00 -26.80
C LEU A 9 -23.59 -13.97 -26.39
N SER A 10 -24.03 -12.73 -26.25
CA SER A 10 -23.33 -11.68 -25.52
C SER A 10 -23.03 -12.15 -24.09
N PRO A 11 -21.77 -12.17 -23.62
CA PRO A 11 -21.51 -12.30 -22.20
C PRO A 11 -21.84 -10.96 -21.53
N SER A 12 -22.79 -11.02 -20.62
CA SER A 12 -23.12 -9.99 -19.65
C SER A 12 -21.87 -9.50 -18.93
N PHE A 13 -21.52 -8.23 -19.16
CA PHE A 13 -20.50 -7.49 -18.41
C PHE A 13 -21.06 -7.15 -17.01
N SER A 14 -21.10 -8.16 -16.14
CA SER A 14 -21.52 -8.02 -14.75
C SER A 14 -20.47 -8.64 -13.82
N SER A 15 -19.20 -8.25 -13.97
CA SER A 15 -18.12 -8.61 -13.05
C SER A 15 -16.83 -7.80 -13.27
N LEU A 16 -16.95 -6.50 -13.60
CA LEU A 16 -15.84 -5.56 -13.44
C LEU A 16 -16.02 -4.80 -12.11
N GLY A 17 -15.31 -5.23 -11.08
CA GLY A 17 -15.03 -4.44 -9.86
C GLY A 17 -14.10 -3.26 -10.11
N LEU A 18 -14.21 -2.62 -11.29
CA LEU A 18 -13.36 -1.52 -11.78
C LEU A 18 -14.18 -0.33 -12.29
N ALA A 19 -15.49 -0.31 -12.02
CA ALA A 19 -16.41 0.78 -12.40
C ALA A 19 -16.83 1.70 -11.23
N LEU A 20 -16.13 1.65 -10.09
CA LEU A 20 -16.45 2.47 -8.90
C LEU A 20 -15.42 3.56 -8.57
N GLY A 21 -14.39 3.75 -9.40
CA GLY A 21 -13.39 4.81 -9.18
C GLY A 21 -13.88 6.22 -9.53
N LEU A 22 -14.81 6.37 -10.48
CA LEU A 22 -15.31 7.68 -10.94
C LEU A 22 -16.76 7.97 -10.56
N THR A 23 -17.59 6.96 -10.29
CA THR A 23 -18.96 7.16 -9.77
C THR A 23 -18.99 7.54 -8.29
N ALA A 24 -17.95 7.20 -7.51
CA ALA A 24 -17.83 7.61 -6.10
C ALA A 24 -17.48 9.10 -5.90
N LEU A 25 -17.15 9.85 -6.97
CA LEU A 25 -16.92 11.29 -6.90
C LEU A 25 -18.20 12.14 -6.92
N VAL A 26 -19.38 11.53 -7.15
CA VAL A 26 -20.63 12.28 -7.36
C VAL A 26 -21.81 11.65 -6.61
N LEU A 27 -21.73 11.46 -5.29
CA LEU A 27 -22.91 11.43 -4.42
C LEU A 27 -22.52 11.96 -3.03
N SER A 28 -22.63 13.28 -2.85
CA SER A 28 -22.74 13.87 -1.51
C SER A 28 -24.02 14.70 -1.47
N SER A 29 -24.85 14.39 -0.47
CA SER A 29 -26.12 15.05 -0.18
C SER A 29 -25.93 16.56 0.00
N PRO A 30 -26.92 17.40 -0.35
CA PRO A 30 -26.79 18.83 -0.24
C PRO A 30 -27.03 19.24 1.22
N SER A 31 -25.97 19.48 1.99
CA SER A 31 -25.88 20.50 3.06
C SER A 31 -24.67 20.27 3.96
N LEU A 32 -23.52 20.83 3.57
CA LEU A 32 -22.51 21.44 4.44
C LEU A 32 -21.55 22.18 3.49
N GLN A 33 -21.13 23.38 3.88
CA GLN A 33 -20.29 24.27 3.06
C GLN A 33 -19.13 23.52 2.40
N ALA A 34 -18.66 23.99 1.24
CA ALA A 34 -17.50 23.46 0.53
C ALA A 34 -16.29 23.35 1.47
N GLN A 35 -16.16 22.21 2.15
CA GLN A 35 -15.20 22.01 3.22
C GLN A 35 -13.92 21.48 2.60
N GLU A 36 -12.80 22.10 2.94
CA GLU A 36 -11.47 21.62 2.55
C GLU A 36 -11.33 20.16 2.97
N ARG A 37 -10.79 19.33 2.07
CA ARG A 37 -10.50 17.93 2.34
C ARG A 37 -9.07 17.83 2.83
N CYS A 38 -8.91 17.53 4.11
CA CYS A 38 -7.61 17.32 4.72
C CYS A 38 -7.28 15.83 4.78
N ARG A 39 -6.01 15.48 4.55
CA ARG A 39 -5.48 14.13 4.76
C ARG A 39 -4.28 14.17 5.70
N LEU A 40 -4.14 13.11 6.50
CA LEU A 40 -3.00 12.88 7.39
C LEU A 40 -2.11 11.75 6.90
N GLY A 41 -2.72 10.71 6.31
CA GLY A 41 -2.03 9.49 5.87
C GLY A 41 -1.68 8.53 7.02
N ILE A 42 -2.55 8.42 8.01
CA ILE A 42 -2.47 7.42 9.07
C ILE A 42 -3.60 6.40 8.92
N HIS A 43 -3.28 5.16 9.27
CA HIS A 43 -4.24 4.10 9.58
C HIS A 43 -4.01 3.70 11.02
N TYR A 44 -5.09 3.53 11.79
CA TYR A 44 -4.99 3.15 13.19
C TYR A 44 -6.17 2.27 13.60
N GLN A 45 -5.95 1.51 14.67
CA GLN A 45 -6.99 0.78 15.39
C GLN A 45 -6.93 1.15 16.86
N MET A 46 -8.04 0.96 17.59
CA MET A 46 -7.99 1.08 19.04
C MET A 46 -7.29 -0.16 19.61
N GLY A 47 -6.25 0.06 20.40
CA GLY A 47 -5.45 -1.02 20.97
C GLY A 47 -6.30 -1.94 21.85
N SER A 48 -6.23 -3.22 21.52
CA SER A 48 -6.89 -4.32 22.25
C SER A 48 -6.38 -4.40 23.70
N PRO A 49 -7.14 -4.99 24.65
CA PRO A 49 -6.63 -5.34 25.96
C PRO A 49 -5.37 -6.23 25.96
N MET A 50 -5.11 -6.91 24.83
CA MET A 50 -3.95 -7.77 24.64
C MET A 50 -2.77 -6.98 24.06
N GLY A 51 -1.68 -6.86 24.83
CA GLY A 51 -0.42 -6.27 24.36
C GLY A 51 -0.33 -4.75 24.45
N TRP A 52 0.10 -4.12 23.35
CA TRP A 52 0.57 -2.74 23.26
C TRP A 52 -0.53 -1.74 22.90
N GLY A 53 -0.51 -0.57 23.58
CA GLY A 53 -1.45 0.52 23.31
C GLY A 53 -2.88 0.30 23.79
N LYS A 54 -3.09 -0.54 24.81
CA LYS A 54 -4.42 -0.81 25.39
C LYS A 54 -5.20 0.47 25.69
N GLY A 55 -6.36 0.62 25.06
CA GLY A 55 -7.24 1.79 25.25
C GLY A 55 -6.73 3.08 24.56
N TYR A 56 -5.69 2.99 23.74
CA TYR A 56 -5.16 4.09 22.94
C TYR A 56 -5.22 3.74 21.45
N PRO A 57 -5.27 4.73 20.53
CA PRO A 57 -5.08 4.49 19.11
C PRO A 57 -3.64 4.03 18.81
N VAL A 58 -3.51 2.88 18.15
CA VAL A 58 -2.24 2.31 17.68
C VAL A 58 -2.19 2.43 16.17
N LEU A 59 -1.15 3.07 15.64
CA LEU A 59 -0.96 3.21 14.20
C LEU A 59 -0.69 1.83 13.57
N THR A 60 -1.55 1.39 12.66
CA THR A 60 -1.37 0.15 11.88
C THR A 60 -0.67 0.40 10.55
N GLY A 61 -0.66 1.66 10.08
CA GLY A 61 0.01 2.05 8.85
C GLY A 61 0.23 3.56 8.77
N VAL A 62 1.31 3.96 8.10
CA VAL A 62 1.60 5.35 7.76
C VAL A 62 1.92 5.41 6.28
N LEU A 63 1.15 6.18 5.52
CA LEU A 63 1.31 6.28 4.07
C LEU A 63 2.61 7.03 3.73
N PRO A 64 3.45 6.51 2.82
CA PRO A 64 4.65 7.23 2.37
C PRO A 64 4.29 8.60 1.79
N TYR A 65 5.18 9.60 1.95
CA TYR A 65 4.98 10.99 1.49
C TYR A 65 3.75 11.72 2.04
N SER A 66 3.02 11.12 3.00
CA SER A 66 1.93 11.77 3.70
C SER A 66 2.43 12.72 4.79
N PRO A 67 1.59 13.65 5.28
CA PRO A 67 1.88 14.43 6.47
C PRO A 67 2.40 13.62 7.67
N ALA A 68 1.81 12.47 7.93
CA ALA A 68 2.21 11.59 9.02
C ALA A 68 3.61 11.01 8.83
N SER A 69 3.94 10.60 7.60
CA SER A 69 5.29 10.14 7.25
C SER A 69 6.32 11.26 7.43
N ILE A 70 5.99 12.49 6.99
CA ILE A 70 6.87 13.66 7.12
C ILE A 70 7.06 14.03 8.60
N ALA A 71 6.02 13.91 9.43
CA ALA A 71 6.08 14.09 10.88
C ALA A 71 6.87 12.99 11.61
N GLY A 72 7.34 11.96 10.91
CA GLY A 72 8.12 10.86 11.49
C GLY A 72 7.30 9.85 12.29
N LEU A 73 5.97 9.83 12.10
CA LEU A 73 5.09 8.79 12.64
C LEU A 73 5.37 7.46 11.94
N ARG A 74 5.18 6.35 12.67
CA ARG A 74 5.44 5.00 12.20
C ARG A 74 4.32 4.06 12.61
N ALA A 75 4.13 2.99 11.84
CA ALA A 75 3.30 1.88 12.29
C ALA A 75 3.86 1.33 13.61
N GLY A 76 2.98 1.03 14.56
CA GLY A 76 3.30 0.64 15.93
C GLY A 76 3.33 1.81 16.93
N ASP A 77 3.33 3.07 16.50
CA ASP A 77 3.21 4.20 17.44
C ASP A 77 1.84 4.20 18.14
N VAL A 78 1.83 4.48 19.44
CA VAL A 78 0.61 4.67 20.23
C VAL A 78 0.40 6.16 20.44
N ILE A 79 -0.66 6.74 19.89
CA ILE A 79 -0.95 8.16 20.13
C ILE A 79 -1.61 8.29 21.50
N THR A 80 -0.94 8.92 22.46
CA THR A 80 -1.40 9.08 23.84
C THR A 80 -2.11 10.41 24.09
N ALA A 81 -1.80 11.44 23.30
CA ALA A 81 -2.53 12.70 23.30
C ALA A 81 -2.47 13.41 21.94
N ILE A 82 -3.52 14.19 21.66
CA ILE A 82 -3.63 15.08 20.49
C ILE A 82 -3.94 16.47 21.02
N ASP A 83 -3.07 17.45 20.75
CA ASP A 83 -3.21 18.84 21.21
C ASP A 83 -3.41 18.94 22.74
N GLY A 84 -2.68 18.12 23.48
CA GLY A 84 -2.78 18.03 24.95
C GLY A 84 -3.99 17.27 25.47
N VAL A 85 -4.93 16.87 24.61
CA VAL A 85 -6.09 16.05 24.99
C VAL A 85 -5.70 14.57 24.97
N SER A 86 -5.78 13.92 26.14
CA SER A 86 -5.55 12.48 26.25
C SER A 86 -6.51 11.68 25.36
N THR A 87 -5.97 10.67 24.69
CA THR A 87 -6.72 9.71 23.84
C THR A 87 -7.12 8.43 24.59
N SER A 88 -6.74 8.31 25.87
CA SER A 88 -7.02 7.12 26.67
C SER A 88 -8.52 6.85 26.79
N GLY A 89 -8.94 5.62 26.49
CA GLY A 89 -10.31 5.15 26.60
C GLY A 89 -11.29 5.76 25.58
N ARG A 90 -10.79 6.60 24.65
CA ARG A 90 -11.64 7.22 23.63
C ARG A 90 -12.03 6.23 22.55
N SER A 91 -13.22 6.39 22.00
CA SER A 91 -13.65 5.68 20.81
C SER A 91 -12.85 6.12 19.59
N SER A 92 -12.80 5.27 18.55
CA SER A 92 -12.17 5.63 17.28
C SER A 92 -12.77 6.91 16.69
N ARG A 93 -14.07 7.14 16.87
CA ARG A 93 -14.76 8.36 16.43
C ARG A 93 -14.25 9.61 17.14
N GLU A 94 -14.14 9.59 18.46
CA GLU A 94 -13.64 10.74 19.21
C GLU A 94 -12.18 11.06 18.87
N VAL A 95 -11.34 10.03 18.68
CA VAL A 95 -9.97 10.22 18.21
C VAL A 95 -9.95 10.86 16.82
N SER A 96 -10.79 10.38 15.89
CA SER A 96 -10.94 10.98 14.57
C SER A 96 -11.39 12.44 14.66
N GLU A 97 -12.34 12.77 15.54
CA GLU A 97 -12.81 14.14 15.76
C GLU A 97 -11.71 15.08 16.28
N LEU A 98 -10.75 14.57 17.06
CA LEU A 98 -9.56 15.34 17.46
C LEU A 98 -8.62 15.61 16.27
N LEU A 99 -8.37 14.58 15.45
CA LEU A 99 -7.44 14.61 14.32
C LEU A 99 -7.93 15.46 13.12
N VAL A 100 -9.22 15.78 13.05
CA VAL A 100 -9.82 16.58 11.97
C VAL A 100 -10.16 18.00 12.39
N ARG A 101 -9.76 18.43 13.60
CA ARG A 101 -9.97 19.83 14.01
C ARG A 101 -9.25 20.76 13.04
N PRO A 102 -9.85 21.92 12.68
CA PRO A 102 -9.30 22.83 11.70
C PRO A 102 -8.15 23.67 12.30
N VAL A 103 -7.02 23.01 12.56
CA VAL A 103 -5.77 23.63 13.02
C VAL A 103 -4.69 23.47 11.95
N ALA A 104 -3.73 24.40 11.91
CA ALA A 104 -2.62 24.33 10.96
C ALA A 104 -1.69 23.14 11.23
N GLU A 105 -1.51 22.79 12.51
CA GLU A 105 -0.72 21.65 12.94
C GLU A 105 -1.26 21.08 14.25
N HIS A 106 -1.21 19.76 14.38
CA HIS A 106 -1.53 19.04 15.61
C HIS A 106 -0.25 18.68 16.35
N LEU A 107 -0.23 18.87 17.68
CA LEU A 107 0.80 18.30 18.53
C LEU A 107 0.41 16.87 18.90
N ILE A 108 1.13 15.90 18.36
CA ILE A 108 0.94 14.48 18.64
C ILE A 108 1.91 14.04 19.71
N THR A 109 1.39 13.56 20.85
CA THR A 109 2.18 12.86 21.87
C THR A 109 1.99 11.37 21.67
N LEU A 110 3.09 10.62 21.66
CA LEU A 110 3.07 9.19 21.36
C LEU A 110 4.03 8.39 22.23
N GLU A 111 3.74 7.11 22.38
CA GLU A 111 4.66 6.10 22.88
C GLU A 111 5.13 5.21 21.72
N ARG A 112 6.43 4.96 21.66
CA ARG A 112 7.06 4.11 20.64
C ARG A 112 7.83 2.98 21.29
N LEU A 113 7.62 1.76 20.81
CA LEU A 113 8.36 0.59 21.28
C LEU A 113 9.87 0.84 21.17
N GLY A 114 10.66 0.45 22.18
CA GLY A 114 12.11 0.62 22.19
C GLY A 114 12.62 2.06 22.34
N ALA A 115 11.79 3.08 22.09
CA ALA A 115 12.18 4.49 22.17
C ALA A 115 11.47 5.26 23.32
N GLY A 116 10.31 4.78 23.78
CA GLY A 116 9.49 5.45 24.79
C GLY A 116 8.72 6.66 24.25
N SER A 117 8.46 7.61 25.14
CA SER A 117 7.63 8.78 24.88
C SER A 117 8.27 9.76 23.91
N ALA A 118 7.49 10.30 22.98
CA ALA A 118 7.93 11.32 22.03
C ALA A 118 6.78 12.30 21.71
N THR A 119 7.15 13.45 21.14
CA THR A 119 6.20 14.42 20.59
C THR A 119 6.60 14.80 19.17
N THR A 120 5.62 15.06 18.32
CA THR A 120 5.84 15.54 16.94
C THR A 120 4.71 16.44 16.48
N LEU A 121 5.00 17.31 15.50
CA LEU A 121 4.03 18.17 14.85
C LEU A 121 3.51 17.50 13.57
N LEU A 122 2.21 17.29 13.50
CA LEU A 122 1.52 16.75 12.35
C LEU A 122 0.78 17.87 11.62
N ARG A 123 1.23 18.22 10.41
CA ARG A 123 0.62 19.29 9.58
C ARG A 123 -0.31 18.70 8.54
N PRO A 124 -1.66 18.76 8.71
CA PRO A 124 -2.57 18.21 7.74
C PRO A 124 -2.36 18.82 6.34
N TYR A 125 -2.45 17.99 5.30
CA TYR A 125 -2.50 18.50 3.93
C TYR A 125 -3.95 18.69 3.52
N CYS A 126 -4.37 19.93 3.37
CA CYS A 126 -5.74 20.32 3.02
C CYS A 126 -5.79 20.84 1.58
N LYS A 127 -6.87 20.50 0.86
CA LYS A 127 -7.14 21.00 -0.49
C LYS A 127 -8.62 21.34 -0.68
N GLY A 128 -8.93 22.19 -1.65
CA GLY A 128 -10.31 22.53 -1.99
C GLY A 128 -11.12 21.33 -2.50
N ALA A 129 -12.42 21.30 -2.19
CA ALA A 129 -13.30 20.16 -2.51
C ALA A 129 -13.41 19.85 -4.03
N GLN A 130 -13.27 20.87 -4.89
CA GLN A 130 -13.35 20.75 -6.35
C GLN A 130 -11.97 20.68 -7.01
N THR A 131 -11.04 19.98 -6.37
CA THR A 131 -9.66 19.85 -6.84
C THR A 131 -9.18 18.41 -6.82
N ALA A 132 -8.22 18.06 -7.67
CA ALA A 132 -7.57 16.74 -7.67
C ALA A 132 -6.05 16.87 -7.67
N THR A 133 -5.41 16.09 -6.83
CA THR A 133 -3.96 15.89 -6.81
C THR A 133 -3.56 14.85 -7.85
N GLU A 134 -2.29 14.84 -8.22
CA GLU A 134 -1.71 13.81 -9.10
C GLU A 134 -1.88 12.39 -8.55
N ALA A 135 -1.83 12.21 -7.22
CA ALA A 135 -2.09 10.92 -6.57
C ALA A 135 -3.52 10.42 -6.85
N GLU A 136 -4.52 11.29 -6.72
CA GLU A 136 -5.92 10.94 -6.98
C GLU A 136 -6.17 10.71 -8.47
N LEU A 137 -5.52 11.47 -9.35
CA LEU A 137 -5.59 11.24 -10.79
C LEU A 137 -4.91 9.92 -11.17
N ALA A 138 -3.78 9.57 -10.55
CA ALA A 138 -3.12 8.29 -10.79
C ALA A 138 -4.02 7.11 -10.40
N VAL A 139 -4.78 7.23 -9.30
CA VAL A 139 -5.81 6.25 -8.93
C VAL A 139 -6.97 6.25 -9.93
N ALA A 140 -7.49 7.41 -10.33
CA ALA A 140 -8.61 7.51 -11.27
C ALA A 140 -8.28 6.91 -12.65
N PHE A 141 -7.03 7.10 -13.11
CA PHE A 141 -6.50 6.61 -14.39
C PHE A 141 -5.61 5.37 -14.23
N ALA A 142 -5.80 4.59 -13.16
CA ALA A 142 -5.01 3.40 -12.82
C ALA A 142 -4.95 2.34 -13.93
N GLY A 143 -5.90 2.33 -14.84
CA GLY A 143 -5.91 1.47 -16.02
C GLY A 143 -4.76 1.74 -16.98
N TYR A 144 -4.14 2.93 -17.00
CA TYR A 144 -2.87 3.10 -17.72
C TYR A 144 -1.75 2.21 -17.15
N SER A 145 -1.74 2.03 -15.82
CA SER A 145 -0.82 1.11 -15.14
C SER A 145 -1.39 0.48 -13.87
N GLN A 146 -2.03 -0.68 -14.01
CA GLN A 146 -2.61 -1.39 -12.86
C GLN A 146 -1.55 -1.93 -11.89
N LEU A 147 -0.30 -2.12 -12.32
CA LEU A 147 0.78 -2.54 -11.41
C LEU A 147 1.19 -1.39 -10.47
N ASP A 148 1.04 -0.15 -10.94
CA ASP A 148 1.43 1.04 -10.19
C ASP A 148 0.27 1.66 -9.41
N ALA A 149 -0.98 1.36 -9.75
CA ALA A 149 -2.14 1.88 -9.03
C ALA A 149 -3.16 0.75 -8.85
N THR A 150 -3.11 0.07 -7.70
CA THR A 150 -4.02 -1.05 -7.40
C THR A 150 -4.11 -1.33 -5.91
N THR A 151 -5.24 -1.88 -5.50
CA THR A 151 -5.44 -2.46 -4.18
C THR A 151 -5.72 -3.95 -4.33
N GLN A 152 -5.02 -4.79 -3.57
CA GLN A 152 -5.24 -6.23 -3.50
C GLN A 152 -5.42 -6.64 -2.04
N GLN A 153 -6.38 -7.52 -1.78
CA GLN A 153 -6.49 -8.19 -0.50
C GLN A 153 -5.57 -9.41 -0.50
N LEU A 154 -4.72 -9.52 0.52
CA LEU A 154 -3.81 -10.65 0.71
C LEU A 154 -4.17 -11.36 2.00
N SER A 155 -4.35 -12.68 1.90
CA SER A 155 -4.69 -13.53 3.05
C SER A 155 -3.50 -14.36 3.47
N TYR A 156 -3.14 -14.29 4.75
CA TYR A 156 -2.06 -15.10 5.33
C TYR A 156 -2.64 -16.07 6.37
N PRO A 157 -2.19 -17.34 6.43
CA PRO A 157 -2.64 -18.30 7.44
C PRO A 157 -1.92 -18.09 8.77
N PHE A 158 -1.86 -16.84 9.22
CA PHE A 158 -1.19 -16.44 10.44
C PHE A 158 -2.13 -16.54 11.64
N THR A 159 -1.63 -17.17 12.70
CA THR A 159 -2.29 -17.23 14.01
C THR A 159 -1.45 -16.48 15.02
N PHE A 160 -2.02 -15.43 15.61
CA PHE A 160 -1.34 -14.60 16.60
C PHE A 160 -1.75 -14.96 18.02
N ARG A 161 -0.80 -14.85 18.95
CA ARG A 161 -1.04 -14.83 20.40
C ARG A 161 -0.30 -13.67 21.01
N ALA A 162 -0.89 -13.02 22.00
CA ALA A 162 -0.23 -11.97 22.77
C ALA A 162 -0.68 -12.07 24.23
N GLN A 163 0.23 -11.78 25.16
CA GLN A 163 -0.09 -11.72 26.58
C GLN A 163 -0.75 -10.40 26.95
N VAL A 164 -1.73 -10.48 27.85
CA VAL A 164 -2.40 -9.31 28.45
C VAL A 164 -1.51 -8.67 29.52
N ASN A 165 -1.47 -7.33 29.55
CA ASN A 165 -0.83 -6.53 30.59
C ASN A 165 0.70 -6.74 30.78
N TYR A 166 1.45 -7.06 29.74
CA TYR A 166 2.92 -6.97 29.81
C TYR A 166 3.38 -5.52 29.57
N PRO A 167 4.31 -4.97 30.38
CA PRO A 167 4.72 -3.56 30.31
C PRO A 167 5.70 -3.32 29.13
N TRP A 168 5.18 -3.36 27.91
CA TRP A 168 5.95 -3.15 26.69
C TRP A 168 6.62 -1.77 26.63
N GLU A 169 6.10 -0.79 27.35
CA GLU A 169 6.59 0.60 27.40
C GLU A 169 7.98 0.75 28.01
N VAL A 170 8.42 -0.22 28.82
CA VAL A 170 9.78 -0.24 29.40
C VAL A 170 10.76 -1.08 28.60
N VAL A 171 10.29 -1.89 27.65
CA VAL A 171 11.13 -2.83 26.90
C VAL A 171 12.03 -2.09 25.91
N ARG A 172 13.32 -2.39 25.94
CA ARG A 172 14.34 -1.79 25.07
C ARG A 172 15.20 -2.83 24.37
N THR A 173 15.36 -4.01 24.94
CA THR A 173 16.38 -4.97 24.51
C THR A 173 15.82 -6.35 24.19
N PHE A 174 16.49 -7.06 23.28
CA PHE A 174 16.19 -8.45 22.96
C PHE A 174 17.47 -9.25 22.72
N ALA A 175 17.36 -10.57 22.82
CA ALA A 175 18.36 -11.54 22.38
C ALA A 175 17.65 -12.72 21.70
N PHE A 176 18.40 -13.55 21.00
CA PHE A 176 17.90 -14.79 20.43
C PHE A 176 18.12 -15.97 21.36
N ALA A 177 17.21 -16.94 21.34
CA ALA A 177 17.45 -18.24 21.94
C ALA A 177 18.67 -18.91 21.26
N PRO A 178 19.51 -19.64 22.01
CA PRO A 178 20.72 -20.23 21.47
C PRO A 178 20.40 -21.32 20.45
N SER A 179 21.01 -21.24 19.27
CA SER A 179 21.02 -22.31 18.28
C SER A 179 21.89 -23.49 18.73
N ASN A 180 21.59 -24.68 18.21
CA ASN A 180 22.47 -25.84 18.32
C ASN A 180 23.15 -26.13 16.97
N SER A 181 24.12 -27.05 16.96
CA SER A 181 24.88 -27.39 15.74
C SER A 181 24.03 -27.86 14.56
N GLY A 182 22.82 -28.40 14.80
CA GLY A 182 21.90 -28.82 13.76
C GLY A 182 20.99 -27.72 13.20
N SER A 183 20.88 -26.58 13.89
CA SER A 183 19.96 -25.46 13.55
C SER A 183 20.69 -24.18 13.17
N GLU A 184 21.93 -23.99 13.62
CA GLU A 184 22.70 -22.74 13.45
C GLU A 184 22.76 -22.23 12.00
N ALA A 185 22.94 -23.12 11.03
CA ALA A 185 23.01 -22.76 9.62
C ALA A 185 21.68 -22.16 9.08
N MET A 186 20.54 -22.57 9.66
CA MET A 186 19.21 -22.08 9.31
C MET A 186 18.82 -20.86 10.14
N ASP A 187 19.11 -20.90 11.44
CA ASP A 187 18.76 -19.85 12.39
C ASP A 187 19.48 -18.55 12.06
N LYS A 188 20.78 -18.60 11.75
CA LYS A 188 21.62 -17.42 11.54
C LYS A 188 21.04 -16.42 10.51
N PRO A 189 20.70 -16.80 9.27
CA PRO A 189 20.11 -15.86 8.32
C PRO A 189 18.71 -15.37 8.74
N ILE A 190 17.91 -16.22 9.40
CA ILE A 190 16.56 -15.85 9.85
C ILE A 190 16.63 -14.84 11.01
N TYR A 191 17.46 -15.10 12.02
CA TYR A 191 17.71 -14.20 13.13
C TYR A 191 18.33 -12.88 12.67
N ALA A 192 19.20 -12.87 11.66
CA ALA A 192 19.71 -11.63 11.09
C ALA A 192 18.60 -10.73 10.51
N GLU A 193 17.63 -11.31 9.78
CA GLU A 193 16.49 -10.53 9.26
C GLU A 193 15.55 -10.09 10.39
N ILE A 194 15.28 -10.94 11.40
CA ILE A 194 14.48 -10.56 12.57
C ILE A 194 15.14 -9.40 13.34
N ALA A 195 16.46 -9.48 13.55
CA ALA A 195 17.22 -8.43 14.26
C ALA A 195 17.04 -7.09 13.57
N LYS A 196 17.29 -7.03 12.26
CA LYS A 196 17.07 -5.84 11.43
C LYS A 196 15.64 -5.29 11.56
N LEU A 197 14.63 -6.14 11.56
CA LEU A 197 13.22 -5.74 11.67
C LEU A 197 12.86 -5.21 13.07
N LEU A 198 13.42 -5.77 14.13
CA LEU A 198 13.20 -5.33 15.51
C LEU A 198 14.00 -4.05 15.84
N GLU A 199 15.23 -3.94 15.33
CA GLU A 199 16.06 -2.75 15.45
C GLU A 199 15.47 -1.54 14.72
N ALA A 200 14.88 -1.75 13.54
CA ALA A 200 14.12 -0.72 12.84
C ALA A 200 12.92 -0.19 13.65
N ARG A 201 12.41 -1.00 14.59
CA ARG A 201 11.35 -0.64 15.55
C ARG A 201 11.88 -0.03 16.85
N GLY A 202 13.19 0.14 17.00
CA GLY A 202 13.82 0.81 18.14
C GLY A 202 14.30 -0.11 19.26
N LEU A 203 14.11 -1.43 19.15
CA LEU A 203 14.71 -2.37 20.09
C LEU A 203 16.21 -2.54 19.80
N LYS A 204 16.98 -3.01 20.78
CA LYS A 204 18.42 -3.25 20.62
C LYS A 204 18.77 -4.70 20.92
N GLN A 205 19.50 -5.35 20.02
CA GLN A 205 20.06 -6.66 20.30
C GLN A 205 21.17 -6.52 21.34
N VAL A 206 21.20 -7.41 22.33
CA VAL A 206 22.26 -7.49 23.33
C VAL A 206 22.68 -8.94 23.55
N ASP A 207 23.96 -9.17 23.88
CA ASP A 207 24.49 -10.51 24.11
C ASP A 207 24.11 -11.07 25.49
N THR A 208 23.92 -10.19 26.47
CA THR A 208 23.53 -10.54 27.84
C THR A 208 22.56 -9.50 28.40
N GLY A 209 21.71 -9.93 29.34
CA GLY A 209 20.78 -9.03 30.02
C GLY A 209 19.61 -8.53 29.16
N ALA A 210 19.29 -9.21 28.06
CA ALA A 210 18.12 -8.91 27.25
C ALA A 210 16.82 -9.05 28.06
N GLU A 211 15.85 -8.19 27.78
CA GLU A 211 14.50 -8.26 28.39
C GLU A 211 13.60 -9.27 27.68
N LEU A 212 13.74 -9.36 26.35
CA LEU A 212 13.03 -10.31 25.49
C LEU A 212 13.96 -11.38 24.95
N ILE A 213 13.47 -12.61 24.88
CA ILE A 213 14.08 -13.70 24.14
C ILE A 213 13.21 -14.04 22.94
N ILE A 214 13.82 -13.99 21.76
CA ILE A 214 13.20 -14.30 20.47
C ILE A 214 13.62 -15.70 20.05
N GLU A 215 12.67 -16.53 19.66
CA GLU A 215 12.91 -17.91 19.24
C GLU A 215 12.08 -18.23 18.00
N ILE A 216 12.65 -19.02 17.08
CA ILE A 216 11.94 -19.54 15.91
C ILE A 216 11.78 -21.05 16.01
N PHE A 217 10.62 -21.53 15.60
CA PHE A 217 10.35 -22.95 15.41
C PHE A 217 9.88 -23.17 13.99
N TYR A 218 10.39 -24.19 13.32
CA TYR A 218 10.04 -24.43 11.93
C TYR A 218 10.03 -25.92 11.58
N ASN A 219 9.21 -26.27 10.61
CA ASN A 219 9.20 -27.57 9.96
C ASN A 219 8.85 -27.39 8.49
N LEU A 220 9.56 -28.08 7.60
CA LEU A 220 9.25 -28.16 6.17
C LEU A 220 9.46 -29.60 5.74
N GLN A 221 8.37 -30.26 5.35
CA GLN A 221 8.40 -31.68 5.04
C GLN A 221 7.51 -32.01 3.83
N PRO A 222 7.84 -33.06 3.06
CA PRO A 222 6.94 -33.59 2.05
C PRO A 222 5.58 -33.95 2.67
N SER A 223 4.50 -33.57 1.98
CA SER A 223 3.14 -33.92 2.38
C SER A 223 2.76 -35.30 1.86
N GLN A 224 1.88 -35.98 2.60
CA GLN A 224 1.28 -37.26 2.20
C GLN A 224 -0.02 -37.08 1.40
N ASP A 225 -0.47 -35.83 1.22
CA ASP A 225 -1.74 -35.50 0.57
C ASP A 225 -1.59 -35.46 -0.96
N SER A 226 -1.93 -36.56 -1.62
CA SER A 226 -1.78 -36.73 -3.07
C SER A 226 -2.99 -36.27 -3.90
N ARG A 227 -3.99 -35.63 -3.29
CA ARG A 227 -5.19 -35.14 -4.00
C ARG A 227 -4.78 -34.16 -5.10
N ARG A 228 -5.36 -34.28 -6.29
CA ARG A 228 -5.14 -33.31 -7.38
C ARG A 228 -6.48 -32.82 -7.91
N ASP A 229 -6.62 -31.51 -7.96
CA ASP A 229 -7.68 -30.83 -8.69
C ASP A 229 -7.03 -29.73 -9.53
N ALA A 230 -6.89 -29.99 -10.83
CA ALA A 230 -6.28 -29.07 -11.79
C ALA A 230 -7.10 -27.79 -12.02
N THR A 231 -8.32 -27.71 -11.45
CA THR A 231 -9.14 -26.50 -11.51
C THR A 231 -8.87 -25.54 -10.36
N GLN A 232 -8.16 -25.98 -9.32
CA GLN A 232 -7.79 -25.16 -8.18
C GLN A 232 -6.48 -24.40 -8.44
N PRO A 233 -6.36 -23.17 -7.92
CA PRO A 233 -5.09 -22.44 -7.96
C PRO A 233 -4.00 -23.17 -7.17
N GLU A 234 -2.83 -23.32 -7.80
CA GLU A 234 -1.64 -23.92 -7.20
C GLU A 234 -0.65 -22.86 -6.65
N THR A 235 -1.01 -21.58 -6.73
CA THR A 235 -0.16 -20.48 -6.27
C THR A 235 -0.98 -19.42 -5.52
N SER A 236 -0.30 -18.61 -4.73
CA SER A 236 -0.89 -17.47 -4.03
C SER A 236 -0.04 -16.22 -4.22
N LEU A 237 -0.73 -15.09 -4.28
CA LEU A 237 -0.12 -13.77 -4.28
C LEU A 237 0.35 -13.40 -2.87
N ARG A 238 1.59 -12.92 -2.76
CA ARG A 238 2.22 -12.50 -1.51
C ARG A 238 2.91 -11.16 -1.70
N TYR A 239 2.98 -10.38 -0.63
CA TYR A 239 3.81 -9.18 -0.61
C TYR A 239 5.30 -9.57 -0.62
N GLU A 240 6.10 -8.85 -1.39
CA GLU A 240 7.56 -8.98 -1.41
C GLU A 240 8.21 -7.75 -0.76
N PRO A 241 8.65 -7.85 0.51
CA PRO A 241 9.09 -6.71 1.30
C PRO A 241 10.25 -5.92 0.70
N GLN A 242 11.18 -6.56 -0.01
CA GLN A 242 12.37 -5.87 -0.56
C GLN A 242 11.99 -4.97 -1.73
N SER A 243 11.18 -5.50 -2.66
CA SER A 243 10.72 -4.74 -3.83
C SER A 243 9.51 -3.85 -3.53
N ARG A 244 8.89 -4.03 -2.35
CA ARG A 244 7.57 -3.50 -1.98
C ARG A 244 6.48 -3.87 -2.98
N GLY A 245 6.68 -4.93 -3.76
CA GLY A 245 5.77 -5.38 -4.79
C GLY A 245 4.97 -6.61 -4.39
N LEU A 246 4.34 -7.21 -5.40
CA LEU A 246 3.67 -8.50 -5.28
C LEU A 246 4.50 -9.58 -5.97
N GLN A 247 4.52 -10.77 -5.38
CA GLN A 247 5.12 -11.97 -5.96
C GLN A 247 4.14 -13.13 -5.90
N VAL A 248 4.30 -14.06 -6.84
CA VAL A 248 3.58 -15.33 -6.85
C VAL A 248 4.46 -16.38 -6.21
N LEU A 249 3.95 -17.04 -5.18
CA LEU A 249 4.62 -18.17 -4.53
C LEU A 249 3.83 -19.46 -4.76
N PRO A 250 4.49 -20.63 -4.74
CA PRO A 250 3.85 -21.95 -4.86
C PRO A 250 3.14 -22.33 -3.55
N LEU A 251 2.26 -21.45 -3.07
CA LEU A 251 1.45 -21.61 -1.87
C LEU A 251 0.01 -21.84 -2.30
N LEU A 252 -0.58 -22.93 -1.83
CA LEU A 252 -1.98 -23.23 -2.07
C LEU A 252 -2.84 -22.23 -1.28
N PRO A 253 -3.82 -21.56 -1.93
CA PRO A 253 -4.76 -20.71 -1.20
C PRO A 253 -5.50 -21.51 -0.10
N SER A 254 -5.90 -20.84 0.97
CA SER A 254 -6.59 -21.49 2.10
C SER A 254 -7.92 -22.16 1.70
N THR A 255 -8.51 -21.77 0.57
CA THR A 255 -9.73 -22.35 0.01
C THR A 255 -9.46 -23.56 -0.90
N SER A 256 -8.19 -23.83 -1.25
CA SER A 256 -7.83 -24.91 -2.17
C SER A 256 -7.99 -26.29 -1.53
N THR A 257 -8.69 -27.16 -2.25
CA THR A 257 -8.91 -28.56 -1.87
C THR A 257 -7.88 -29.52 -2.47
N THR A 258 -7.03 -29.04 -3.40
CA THR A 258 -5.89 -29.78 -3.95
C THR A 258 -4.90 -30.14 -2.85
N GLY A 259 -4.28 -31.33 -2.94
CA GLY A 259 -3.26 -31.80 -2.03
C GLY A 259 -1.96 -31.00 -2.13
N SER A 260 -1.20 -30.96 -1.04
CA SER A 260 0.10 -30.27 -1.01
C SER A 260 1.23 -31.21 -1.42
N ALA A 261 2.28 -30.67 -2.04
CA ALA A 261 3.56 -31.37 -2.17
C ALA A 261 4.37 -31.28 -0.88
N TYR A 262 4.29 -30.16 -0.17
CA TYR A 262 4.97 -29.92 1.10
C TYR A 262 4.08 -29.17 2.09
N ASP A 263 4.28 -29.43 3.37
CA ASP A 263 3.68 -28.64 4.45
C ASP A 263 4.79 -27.87 5.17
N LEU A 264 4.52 -26.58 5.42
CA LEU A 264 5.44 -25.67 6.09
C LEU A 264 4.78 -25.12 7.37
N ASN A 265 5.50 -25.20 8.48
CA ASN A 265 5.20 -24.45 9.70
C ASN A 265 6.36 -23.53 10.04
N LEU A 266 6.07 -22.27 10.34
CA LEU A 266 7.01 -21.30 10.88
C LEU A 266 6.34 -20.55 12.04
N THR A 267 6.94 -20.62 13.22
CA THR A 267 6.51 -19.88 14.41
C THR A 267 7.62 -18.94 14.85
N LEU A 268 7.29 -17.67 15.02
CA LEU A 268 8.11 -16.69 15.71
C LEU A 268 7.52 -16.46 17.10
N GLN A 269 8.32 -16.65 18.14
CA GLN A 269 7.90 -16.54 19.53
C GLN A 269 8.76 -15.53 20.30
N VAL A 270 8.13 -14.79 21.21
CA VAL A 270 8.76 -13.83 22.10
C VAL A 270 8.38 -14.15 23.54
N THR A 271 9.38 -14.28 24.41
CA THR A 271 9.24 -14.58 25.83
C THR A 271 10.06 -13.59 26.67
N PRO A 272 9.79 -13.43 27.98
CA PRO A 272 10.68 -12.69 28.85
C PRO A 272 11.96 -13.48 29.12
N ALA A 273 13.04 -12.77 29.38
CA ALA A 273 14.27 -13.37 29.88
C ALA A 273 14.02 -14.29 31.09
N GLY A 274 14.57 -15.51 31.03
CA GLY A 274 14.44 -16.50 32.11
C GLY A 274 13.06 -17.14 32.28
N LYS A 275 12.08 -16.83 31.41
CA LYS A 275 10.72 -17.40 31.47
C LYS A 275 10.27 -17.98 30.12
N PRO A 276 10.93 -19.04 29.61
CA PRO A 276 10.68 -19.57 28.25
C PRO A 276 9.26 -20.11 28.02
N ASN A 277 8.54 -20.48 29.09
CA ASN A 277 7.15 -20.96 28.98
C ASN A 277 6.11 -19.83 29.03
N GLN A 278 6.53 -18.58 29.25
CA GLN A 278 5.65 -17.42 29.25
C GLN A 278 5.69 -16.74 27.87
N ILE A 279 4.76 -17.10 27.00
CA ILE A 279 4.67 -16.49 25.65
C ILE A 279 4.08 -15.08 25.78
N LEU A 280 4.89 -14.06 25.52
CA LEU A 280 4.45 -12.67 25.47
C LEU A 280 3.78 -12.33 24.14
N TRP A 281 4.34 -12.87 23.06
CA TRP A 281 3.81 -12.71 21.71
C TRP A 281 4.26 -13.91 20.86
N SER A 282 3.41 -14.36 19.95
CA SER A 282 3.80 -15.32 18.93
C SER A 282 2.99 -15.13 17.66
N CYS A 283 3.60 -15.41 16.51
CA CYS A 283 2.89 -15.61 15.25
C CYS A 283 3.28 -16.98 14.69
N GLU A 284 2.28 -17.83 14.44
CA GLU A 284 2.45 -19.11 13.75
C GLU A 284 1.88 -18.99 12.33
N SER A 285 2.60 -19.54 11.36
CA SER A 285 2.20 -19.66 9.96
C SER A 285 2.14 -21.12 9.57
N LYS A 286 0.98 -21.58 9.08
CA LYS A 286 0.80 -22.93 8.53
C LYS A 286 0.46 -22.87 7.05
N GLU A 287 1.39 -23.28 6.20
CA GLU A 287 1.28 -23.18 4.75
C GLU A 287 1.29 -24.55 4.09
N ARG A 288 0.63 -24.62 2.94
CA ARG A 288 0.58 -25.78 2.04
C ARG A 288 1.21 -25.39 0.72
N LEU A 289 2.21 -26.10 0.26
CA LEU A 289 2.97 -25.75 -0.94
C LEU A 289 2.64 -26.71 -2.09
N SER A 290 2.52 -26.18 -3.31
CA SER A 290 2.36 -26.95 -4.55
C SER A 290 3.69 -27.49 -5.10
N GLU A 291 4.78 -26.76 -4.85
CA GLU A 291 6.14 -27.09 -5.29
C GLU A 291 7.15 -26.88 -4.16
N ALA A 292 8.38 -27.37 -4.36
CA ALA A 292 9.44 -27.20 -3.37
C ALA A 292 9.87 -25.73 -3.23
N MET A 293 10.05 -25.26 -2.00
CA MET A 293 10.61 -23.95 -1.66
C MET A 293 11.49 -24.10 -0.43
N THR A 294 12.48 -23.20 -0.25
CA THR A 294 13.33 -23.23 0.95
C THR A 294 12.71 -22.42 2.09
N LEU A 295 12.97 -22.83 3.34
CA LEU A 295 12.52 -22.08 4.50
C LEU A 295 13.05 -20.63 4.53
N PRO A 296 14.34 -20.34 4.20
CA PRO A 296 14.82 -18.96 4.13
C PRO A 296 14.07 -18.10 3.10
N THR A 297 13.76 -18.66 1.91
CA THR A 297 12.96 -17.96 0.89
C THR A 297 11.58 -17.60 1.43
N TYR A 298 10.90 -18.55 2.09
CA TYR A 298 9.60 -18.29 2.70
C TYR A 298 9.68 -17.25 3.83
N ALA A 299 10.64 -17.44 4.74
CA ALA A 299 10.83 -16.59 5.91
C ALA A 299 11.12 -15.12 5.53
N ALA A 300 11.91 -14.88 4.48
CA ALA A 300 12.22 -13.54 3.99
C ALA A 300 10.96 -12.74 3.60
N GLY A 301 9.95 -13.40 3.01
CA GLY A 301 8.66 -12.76 2.69
C GLY A 301 7.70 -12.73 3.88
N ALA A 302 7.67 -13.77 4.70
CA ALA A 302 6.69 -13.92 5.78
C ALA A 302 7.04 -13.07 7.02
N LEU A 303 8.31 -13.05 7.46
CA LEU A 303 8.70 -12.43 8.73
C LEU A 303 8.42 -10.92 8.81
N PRO A 304 8.68 -10.11 7.76
CA PRO A 304 8.30 -8.70 7.78
C PRO A 304 6.79 -8.48 7.97
N VAL A 305 5.97 -9.36 7.39
CA VAL A 305 4.50 -9.31 7.52
C VAL A 305 4.06 -9.78 8.90
N MET A 306 4.59 -10.90 9.40
CA MET A 306 4.32 -11.42 10.76
C MET A 306 4.63 -10.36 11.83
N LEU A 307 5.73 -9.63 11.69
CA LEU A 307 6.16 -8.61 12.64
C LEU A 307 5.41 -7.28 12.51
N GLN A 308 4.54 -7.07 11.50
CA GLN A 308 3.74 -5.82 11.42
C GLN A 308 2.84 -5.63 12.64
N SER A 309 2.34 -6.71 13.22
CA SER A 309 1.50 -6.66 14.42
C SER A 309 2.30 -6.70 15.73
N PHE A 310 3.59 -7.02 15.72
CA PHE A 310 4.37 -7.06 16.95
C PHE A 310 4.44 -5.68 17.63
N PRO A 311 4.15 -5.55 18.95
CA PRO A 311 3.97 -6.62 19.94
C PRO A 311 2.50 -6.88 20.36
N TYR A 312 1.53 -6.46 19.54
CA TYR A 312 0.12 -6.75 19.73
C TYR A 312 -0.34 -7.95 18.87
N ALA A 313 -1.51 -8.49 19.18
CA ALA A 313 -2.18 -9.44 18.31
C ALA A 313 -3.33 -8.73 17.58
N PRO A 314 -3.49 -8.90 16.26
CA PRO A 314 -4.68 -8.41 15.55
C PRO A 314 -5.94 -9.01 16.16
N SER A 315 -7.05 -8.27 16.15
CA SER A 315 -8.33 -8.74 16.69
C SER A 315 -9.06 -9.75 15.79
N SER A 316 -8.66 -9.86 14.52
CA SER A 316 -9.26 -10.72 13.50
C SER A 316 -8.45 -12.02 13.31
N SER A 317 -9.13 -13.12 12.98
CA SER A 317 -8.50 -14.40 12.60
C SER A 317 -9.43 -15.15 11.62
N PRO A 318 -8.98 -15.50 10.39
CA PRO A 318 -7.67 -15.19 9.82
C PRO A 318 -7.50 -13.68 9.60
N VAL A 319 -6.24 -13.24 9.61
CA VAL A 319 -5.88 -11.85 9.40
C VAL A 319 -5.90 -11.51 7.91
N SER A 320 -6.46 -10.35 7.58
CA SER A 320 -6.46 -9.77 6.24
C SER A 320 -5.46 -8.64 6.15
N TYR A 321 -4.85 -8.50 4.98
CA TYR A 321 -3.99 -7.37 4.65
C TYR A 321 -4.46 -6.73 3.35
N HIS A 322 -4.42 -5.40 3.32
CA HIS A 322 -4.58 -4.62 2.11
C HIS A 322 -3.23 -4.17 1.58
N TYR A 323 -2.83 -4.77 0.46
CA TYR A 323 -1.75 -4.25 -0.36
C TYR A 323 -2.29 -3.11 -1.22
N GLN A 324 -1.66 -1.94 -1.13
CA GLN A 324 -1.96 -0.78 -1.95
C GLN A 324 -0.68 -0.34 -2.66
N SER A 325 -0.65 -0.49 -3.99
CA SER A 325 0.38 0.10 -4.86
C SER A 325 -0.11 1.45 -5.35
N LEU A 326 0.70 2.49 -5.17
CA LEU A 326 0.50 3.79 -5.81
C LEU A 326 1.85 4.39 -6.18
N ARG A 327 2.23 4.29 -7.46
CA ARG A 327 3.48 4.81 -8.00
C ARG A 327 3.20 5.70 -9.19
N TYR A 328 3.69 6.92 -9.15
CA TYR A 328 3.37 7.92 -10.16
C TYR A 328 4.45 9.01 -10.23
N LEU A 329 4.53 9.69 -11.37
CA LEU A 329 5.32 10.90 -11.50
C LEU A 329 4.59 12.05 -10.79
N TYR A 330 5.28 12.62 -9.81
CA TYR A 330 4.81 13.72 -9.00
C TYR A 330 5.50 15.02 -9.40
N THR A 331 4.71 16.04 -9.66
CA THR A 331 5.18 17.42 -9.83
C THR A 331 4.69 18.33 -8.71
N GLY A 332 3.61 17.97 -8.01
CA GLY A 332 2.96 18.82 -7.01
C GLY A 332 1.85 19.72 -7.56
N ILE A 333 1.38 19.46 -8.77
CA ILE A 333 0.22 20.13 -9.35
C ILE A 333 -1.07 19.65 -8.67
N VAL A 334 -1.95 20.60 -8.38
CA VAL A 334 -3.34 20.36 -8.00
C VAL A 334 -4.26 20.96 -9.07
N TYR A 335 -5.07 20.12 -9.70
CA TYR A 335 -5.94 20.47 -10.83
C TYR A 335 -7.33 20.92 -10.36
N ASP A 336 -7.93 21.89 -11.05
CA ASP A 336 -9.34 22.28 -10.84
C ASP A 336 -10.27 21.30 -11.56
N LEU A 337 -11.14 20.59 -10.83
CA LEU A 337 -12.03 19.58 -11.42
C LEU A 337 -13.09 20.17 -12.35
N ARG A 338 -13.36 21.48 -12.27
CA ARG A 338 -14.30 22.17 -13.16
C ARG A 338 -13.68 22.55 -14.49
N GLN A 339 -12.35 22.63 -14.54
CA GLN A 339 -11.60 22.98 -15.72
C GLN A 339 -10.20 22.35 -15.60
N MET A 340 -10.03 21.15 -16.15
CA MET A 340 -8.87 20.29 -15.87
C MET A 340 -7.53 20.85 -16.34
N ASN A 341 -7.53 21.85 -17.22
CA ASN A 341 -6.30 22.53 -17.62
C ASN A 341 -5.93 23.74 -16.74
N ARG A 342 -6.76 24.09 -15.75
CA ARG A 342 -6.48 25.16 -14.78
C ARG A 342 -5.80 24.59 -13.54
N ILE A 343 -4.72 25.24 -13.11
CA ILE A 343 -4.03 24.91 -11.86
C ILE A 343 -4.78 25.53 -10.68
N ALA A 344 -5.35 24.68 -9.84
CA ALA A 344 -6.03 25.10 -8.62
C ALA A 344 -5.01 25.50 -7.54
N ASP A 345 -3.95 24.71 -7.38
CA ASP A 345 -2.89 24.96 -6.41
C ASP A 345 -1.59 24.27 -6.83
N VAL A 346 -0.47 24.68 -6.22
CA VAL A 346 0.85 24.06 -6.42
C VAL A 346 1.49 23.84 -5.05
N VAL A 347 1.75 22.58 -4.71
CA VAL A 347 2.31 22.21 -3.40
C VAL A 347 3.65 22.91 -3.19
N GLU A 348 3.82 23.58 -2.06
CA GLU A 348 5.05 24.30 -1.73
C GLU A 348 6.27 23.37 -1.74
N GLY A 349 7.38 23.83 -2.32
CA GLY A 349 8.63 23.06 -2.41
C GLY A 349 8.62 21.90 -3.42
N SER A 350 7.49 21.60 -4.06
CA SER A 350 7.37 20.57 -5.10
C SER A 350 8.14 20.91 -6.39
N PRO A 351 8.38 19.94 -7.29
CA PRO A 351 9.02 20.21 -8.59
C PRO A 351 8.34 21.32 -9.40
N ALA A 352 7.01 21.34 -9.48
CA ALA A 352 6.25 22.36 -10.20
C ALA A 352 6.39 23.74 -9.55
N PHE A 353 6.39 23.81 -8.22
CA PHE A 353 6.60 25.06 -7.50
C PHE A 353 7.99 25.63 -7.81
N LYS A 354 9.03 24.80 -7.74
CA LYS A 354 10.43 25.16 -8.05
C LYS A 354 10.60 25.59 -9.49
N ALA A 355 9.88 24.97 -10.43
CA ALA A 355 9.88 25.34 -11.84
C ALA A 355 9.11 26.64 -12.14
N GLY A 356 8.46 27.25 -11.16
CA GLY A 356 7.79 28.54 -11.32
C GLY A 356 6.31 28.47 -11.66
N LEU A 357 5.69 27.28 -11.69
CA LEU A 357 4.24 27.10 -11.85
C LEU A 357 3.51 27.66 -10.63
N ARG A 358 2.35 28.30 -10.82
CA ARG A 358 1.57 28.94 -9.77
C ARG A 358 0.08 28.62 -9.91
N SER A 359 -0.65 28.74 -8.81
CA SER A 359 -2.12 28.69 -8.82
C SER A 359 -2.66 29.73 -9.80
N GLY A 360 -3.70 29.34 -10.56
CA GLY A 360 -4.33 30.18 -11.57
C GLY A 360 -3.71 30.08 -12.97
N ASP A 361 -2.56 29.43 -13.14
CA ASP A 361 -2.02 29.14 -14.47
C ASP A 361 -2.94 28.21 -15.25
N TYR A 362 -2.94 28.33 -16.58
CA TYR A 362 -3.60 27.41 -17.50
C TYR A 362 -2.57 26.63 -18.31
N ILE A 363 -2.65 25.30 -18.30
CA ILE A 363 -1.84 24.44 -19.14
C ILE A 363 -2.45 24.38 -20.54
N HIS A 364 -1.67 24.73 -21.56
CA HIS A 364 -2.05 24.59 -22.96
C HIS A 364 -1.52 23.28 -23.55
N SER A 365 -0.33 22.83 -23.13
CA SER A 365 0.25 21.58 -23.60
C SER A 365 1.13 20.91 -22.53
N ILE A 366 1.26 19.59 -22.61
CA ILE A 366 2.25 18.80 -21.87
C ILE A 366 3.05 17.98 -22.88
N ASN A 367 4.36 18.17 -22.94
CA ASN A 367 5.26 17.52 -23.92
C ASN A 367 4.76 17.67 -25.36
N GLY A 368 4.26 18.87 -25.70
CA GLY A 368 3.71 19.18 -27.03
C GLY A 368 2.33 18.60 -27.32
N LYS A 369 1.75 17.80 -26.41
CA LYS A 369 0.37 17.31 -26.52
C LYS A 369 -0.61 18.39 -26.05
N PRO A 370 -1.54 18.87 -26.89
CA PRO A 370 -2.50 19.89 -26.50
C PRO A 370 -3.42 19.42 -25.36
N PHE A 371 -3.67 20.29 -24.39
CA PHE A 371 -4.65 20.07 -23.32
C PHE A 371 -5.98 20.75 -23.69
N SER A 372 -6.54 20.39 -24.84
CA SER A 372 -7.77 20.96 -25.41
C SER A 372 -9.04 20.42 -24.72
N GLN A 373 -9.03 19.16 -24.27
CA GLN A 373 -10.12 18.54 -23.54
C GLN A 373 -10.03 18.85 -22.05
N THR A 374 -10.83 19.81 -21.57
CA THR A 374 -10.78 20.27 -20.18
C THR A 374 -11.91 19.73 -19.31
N ASP A 375 -12.89 19.06 -19.91
CA ASP A 375 -14.05 18.50 -19.22
C ASP A 375 -13.73 17.11 -18.65
N LEU A 376 -13.84 16.97 -17.32
CA LEU A 376 -13.52 15.72 -16.62
C LEU A 376 -14.37 14.54 -17.11
N LYS A 377 -15.65 14.78 -17.44
CA LYS A 377 -16.56 13.72 -17.86
C LYS A 377 -16.11 13.15 -19.21
N ARG A 378 -15.76 14.01 -20.17
CA ARG A 378 -15.22 13.57 -21.47
C ARG A 378 -13.90 12.84 -21.35
N LEU A 379 -13.00 13.31 -20.49
CA LEU A 379 -11.74 12.59 -20.19
C LEU A 379 -12.01 11.19 -19.62
N SER A 380 -12.98 11.08 -18.71
CA SER A 380 -13.41 9.80 -18.15
C SER A 380 -13.99 8.88 -19.22
N GLU A 381 -14.87 9.38 -20.10
CA GLU A 381 -15.47 8.61 -21.19
C GLU A 381 -14.40 8.07 -22.16
N ALA A 382 -13.48 8.93 -22.60
CA ALA A 382 -12.37 8.54 -23.47
C ALA A 382 -11.44 7.51 -22.82
N TYR A 383 -11.16 7.65 -21.52
CA TYR A 383 -10.39 6.66 -20.78
C TYR A 383 -11.10 5.31 -20.71
N GLN A 384 -12.41 5.26 -20.47
CA GLN A 384 -13.16 4.00 -20.50
C GLN A 384 -13.15 3.35 -21.88
N SER A 385 -13.30 4.13 -22.96
CA SER A 385 -13.15 3.63 -24.33
C SER A 385 -11.75 3.07 -24.59
N PHE A 386 -10.70 3.76 -24.14
CA PHE A 386 -9.32 3.26 -24.21
C PHE A 386 -9.19 1.89 -23.53
N LEU A 387 -9.72 1.72 -22.31
CA LEU A 387 -9.66 0.44 -21.61
C LEU A 387 -10.38 -0.69 -22.34
N ALA A 388 -11.56 -0.41 -22.91
CA ALA A 388 -12.32 -1.39 -23.68
C ALA A 388 -11.56 -1.82 -24.95
N ASP A 389 -11.05 -0.86 -25.73
CA ASP A 389 -10.37 -1.11 -27.00
C ASP A 389 -9.03 -1.84 -26.82
N THR A 390 -8.38 -1.61 -25.68
CA THR A 390 -7.05 -2.16 -25.39
C THR A 390 -7.08 -3.41 -24.51
N PHE A 391 -8.24 -3.85 -24.05
CA PHE A 391 -8.36 -5.00 -23.13
C PHE A 391 -7.64 -6.26 -23.65
N ARG A 392 -7.65 -6.48 -24.97
CA ARG A 392 -6.94 -7.60 -25.64
C ARG A 392 -5.42 -7.61 -25.48
N TYR A 393 -4.80 -6.51 -25.02
CA TYR A 393 -3.36 -6.39 -24.80
C TYR A 393 -2.94 -6.73 -23.36
N ARG A 394 -3.90 -7.16 -22.54
CA ARG A 394 -3.70 -7.53 -21.13
C ARG A 394 -3.31 -9.00 -21.01
N GLN A 395 -2.51 -9.32 -20.00
CA GLN A 395 -2.25 -10.69 -19.61
C GLN A 395 -3.56 -11.35 -19.14
N THR A 396 -3.68 -12.65 -19.38
CA THR A 396 -4.71 -13.47 -18.73
C THR A 396 -4.47 -13.42 -17.22
N ALA A 397 -5.56 -13.39 -16.44
CA ALA A 397 -5.47 -13.31 -14.99
C ALA A 397 -4.92 -14.63 -14.40
N GLU A 398 -3.60 -14.74 -14.32
CA GLU A 398 -2.90 -15.81 -13.60
C GLU A 398 -2.59 -15.40 -12.15
N LEU A 399 -2.46 -14.08 -11.88
CA LEU A 399 -1.95 -13.53 -10.61
C LEU A 399 -3.05 -13.27 -9.57
N ALA A 400 -4.15 -12.66 -10.01
CA ALA A 400 -5.33 -12.32 -9.20
C ALA A 400 -6.50 -12.00 -10.15
N PRO A 401 -7.78 -12.23 -9.76
CA PRO A 401 -8.93 -12.02 -10.64
C PRO A 401 -9.00 -10.61 -11.27
N ASN A 402 -8.53 -9.60 -10.54
CA ASN A 402 -8.66 -8.19 -10.88
C ASN A 402 -7.36 -7.52 -11.36
N LEU A 403 -6.21 -8.19 -11.26
CA LEU A 403 -4.92 -7.64 -11.69
C LEU A 403 -4.51 -8.22 -13.04
N ARG A 404 -4.64 -7.42 -14.10
CA ARG A 404 -4.29 -7.82 -15.47
C ARG A 404 -3.26 -6.83 -16.02
N PRO A 405 -1.96 -7.02 -15.77
CA PRO A 405 -0.94 -6.16 -16.34
C PRO A 405 -0.92 -6.26 -17.87
N TRP A 406 -0.34 -5.26 -18.53
CA TRP A 406 -0.11 -5.31 -19.97
C TRP A 406 0.84 -6.46 -20.35
N GLU A 407 0.59 -7.14 -21.46
CA GLU A 407 1.53 -8.10 -22.02
C GLU A 407 2.75 -7.37 -22.59
N LYS A 408 3.95 -7.85 -22.27
CA LYS A 408 5.21 -7.22 -22.73
C LYS A 408 5.28 -7.04 -24.25
N LYS A 409 4.83 -8.05 -25.01
CA LYS A 409 4.78 -8.02 -26.48
C LYS A 409 3.84 -6.95 -27.05
N SER A 410 2.89 -6.46 -26.25
CA SER A 410 1.84 -5.53 -26.66
C SER A 410 2.13 -4.07 -26.28
N TYR A 411 3.25 -3.77 -25.62
CA TYR A 411 3.58 -2.41 -25.14
C TYR A 411 3.54 -1.34 -26.23
N ALA A 412 4.08 -1.63 -27.43
CA ALA A 412 4.04 -0.68 -28.54
C ALA A 412 2.62 -0.39 -29.03
N ALA A 413 1.72 -1.39 -28.99
CA ALA A 413 0.32 -1.21 -29.36
C ALA A 413 -0.45 -0.37 -28.32
N VAL A 414 -0.14 -0.53 -27.04
CA VAL A 414 -0.69 0.30 -25.95
C VAL A 414 -0.28 1.76 -26.13
N ARG A 415 1.01 2.04 -26.38
CA ARG A 415 1.49 3.41 -26.67
C ARG A 415 0.78 4.01 -27.87
N LYS A 416 0.68 3.28 -28.98
CA LYS A 416 -0.04 3.73 -30.18
C LYS A 416 -1.51 4.06 -29.90
N ALA A 417 -2.17 3.32 -29.00
CA ALA A 417 -3.54 3.60 -28.61
C ALA A 417 -3.64 4.91 -27.79
N LEU A 418 -2.69 5.19 -26.91
CA LEU A 418 -2.61 6.46 -26.17
C LEU A 418 -2.40 7.67 -27.10
N GLU A 419 -1.60 7.51 -28.14
CA GLU A 419 -1.33 8.56 -29.15
C GLU A 419 -2.49 8.80 -30.13
N LYS A 420 -3.50 7.94 -30.18
CA LYS A 420 -4.66 8.11 -31.07
C LYS A 420 -5.51 9.33 -30.66
N SER A 421 -5.59 9.59 -29.36
CA SER A 421 -6.31 10.73 -28.77
C SER A 421 -5.42 11.39 -27.70
N PRO A 422 -4.35 12.10 -28.09
CA PRO A 422 -3.34 12.60 -27.14
C PRO A 422 -3.90 13.62 -26.14
N GLU A 423 -4.91 14.39 -26.55
CA GLU A 423 -5.63 15.34 -25.71
C GLU A 423 -6.53 14.68 -24.65
N GLU A 424 -6.97 13.45 -24.90
CA GLU A 424 -7.79 12.66 -23.98
C GLU A 424 -6.96 11.75 -23.07
N SER A 425 -5.71 11.47 -23.46
CA SER A 425 -4.73 10.68 -22.70
C SER A 425 -3.69 11.54 -21.98
N ILE A 426 -3.96 12.84 -21.81
CA ILE A 426 -2.99 13.80 -21.28
C ILE A 426 -2.43 13.39 -19.91
N PHE A 427 -3.26 12.80 -19.03
CA PHE A 427 -2.87 12.32 -17.70
C PHE A 427 -2.06 11.01 -17.69
N SER A 428 -1.82 10.40 -18.85
CA SER A 428 -0.88 9.28 -18.96
C SER A 428 0.55 9.66 -18.54
N TYR A 429 0.88 10.97 -18.51
CA TYR A 429 2.18 11.44 -18.00
C TYR A 429 2.51 10.93 -16.60
N LEU A 430 1.50 10.71 -15.75
CA LEU A 430 1.65 10.17 -14.40
C LEU A 430 2.39 8.81 -14.40
N PHE A 431 2.39 8.11 -15.52
CA PHE A 431 3.01 6.80 -15.70
C PHE A 431 4.11 6.78 -16.77
N PHE A 432 4.70 7.92 -17.17
CA PHE A 432 5.77 7.97 -18.18
C PHE A 432 7.06 7.25 -17.81
N PHE A 433 7.24 6.82 -16.56
CA PHE A 433 8.32 5.91 -16.17
C PHE A 433 8.08 4.45 -16.62
N ARG A 434 6.93 4.17 -17.26
CA ARG A 434 6.58 2.84 -17.75
C ARG A 434 6.73 2.71 -19.26
N PRO A 435 7.36 1.62 -19.74
CA PRO A 435 7.65 1.42 -21.16
C PRO A 435 6.38 1.26 -22.02
N TYR A 436 5.24 0.86 -21.47
CA TYR A 436 3.97 0.76 -22.21
C TYR A 436 3.21 2.09 -22.31
N VAL A 437 3.69 3.14 -21.65
CA VAL A 437 3.11 4.49 -21.71
C VAL A 437 4.04 5.42 -22.49
N ASN A 438 5.35 5.32 -22.24
CA ASN A 438 6.39 6.13 -22.87
C ASN A 438 7.59 5.23 -23.16
N ASP A 439 8.12 5.25 -24.39
CA ASP A 439 9.34 4.51 -24.77
C ASP A 439 10.62 5.33 -24.72
N SER A 440 10.53 6.62 -24.44
CA SER A 440 11.71 7.40 -24.05
C SER A 440 12.07 7.12 -22.60
N GLU A 441 13.37 7.13 -22.29
CA GLU A 441 13.85 7.12 -20.90
C GLU A 441 13.63 8.49 -20.21
N HIS A 442 13.15 9.49 -20.95
CA HIS A 442 12.95 10.84 -20.45
C HIS A 442 11.55 11.00 -19.84
N THR A 443 11.53 11.37 -18.55
CA THR A 443 10.31 11.68 -17.79
C THR A 443 10.08 13.19 -17.62
N LEU A 444 10.96 14.03 -18.18
CA LEU A 444 10.86 15.48 -18.12
C LEU A 444 9.52 15.95 -18.70
N LEU A 445 8.85 16.86 -18.00
CA LEU A 445 7.60 17.46 -18.46
C LEU A 445 7.86 18.89 -18.92
N LEU A 446 7.58 19.17 -20.19
CA LEU A 446 7.56 20.50 -20.79
C LEU A 446 6.11 20.98 -20.82
N LEU A 447 5.79 21.96 -19.99
CA LEU A 447 4.45 22.54 -19.91
C LEU A 447 4.44 23.90 -20.60
N ASP A 448 3.64 24.04 -21.65
CA ASP A 448 3.27 25.36 -22.16
C ASP A 448 2.09 25.87 -21.36
N ILE A 449 2.27 26.99 -20.66
CA ILE A 449 1.25 27.58 -19.80
C ILE A 449 0.88 28.99 -20.26
N GLU A 450 -0.27 29.45 -19.79
CA GLU A 450 -0.69 30.83 -19.87
C GLU A 450 -0.90 31.41 -18.46
N ARG A 451 -0.32 32.58 -18.23
CA ARG A 451 -0.49 33.38 -17.01
C ARG A 451 -0.74 34.82 -17.40
N ASN A 452 -1.90 35.36 -17.01
CA ASN A 452 -2.31 36.75 -17.30
C ASN A 452 -2.22 37.08 -18.80
N GLY A 453 -2.67 36.17 -19.68
CA GLY A 453 -2.66 36.33 -21.14
C GLY A 453 -1.30 36.20 -21.82
N LYS A 454 -0.23 35.87 -21.07
CA LYS A 454 1.12 35.62 -21.62
C LYS A 454 1.45 34.14 -21.57
N ARG A 455 2.11 33.64 -22.61
CA ARG A 455 2.58 32.24 -22.69
C ARG A 455 3.99 32.08 -22.13
N TYR A 456 4.20 30.98 -21.42
CA TYR A 456 5.49 30.56 -20.88
C TYR A 456 5.67 29.07 -21.12
N SER A 457 6.90 28.61 -21.29
CA SER A 457 7.22 27.18 -21.30
C SER A 457 8.04 26.85 -20.06
N LEU A 458 7.59 25.89 -19.27
CA LEU A 458 8.24 25.45 -18.04
C LEU A 458 8.76 24.03 -18.23
N SER A 459 9.96 23.77 -17.71
CA SER A 459 10.56 22.44 -17.67
C SER A 459 10.50 21.92 -16.24
N ILE A 460 9.73 20.86 -16.02
CA ILE A 460 9.45 20.30 -14.70
C ILE A 460 9.99 18.87 -14.67
N PRO A 461 11.10 18.60 -13.95
CA PRO A 461 11.56 17.23 -13.71
C PRO A 461 10.71 16.59 -12.60
N PRO A 462 9.81 15.63 -12.90
CA PRO A 462 8.98 15.03 -11.86
C PRO A 462 9.77 14.08 -10.97
N GLU A 463 9.28 13.88 -9.75
CA GLU A 463 9.77 12.88 -8.80
C GLU A 463 8.97 11.58 -8.96
N LEU A 464 9.61 10.42 -9.06
CA LEU A 464 8.90 9.14 -8.97
C LEU A 464 8.51 8.89 -7.51
N ARG A 465 7.24 9.05 -7.18
CA ARG A 465 6.71 8.68 -5.86
C ARG A 465 6.30 7.22 -5.84
N ASP A 466 6.64 6.54 -4.75
CA ASP A 466 6.23 5.17 -4.45
C ASP A 466 5.56 5.11 -3.08
N GLU A 467 4.24 5.26 -3.10
CA GLU A 467 3.34 5.21 -1.95
C GLU A 467 2.89 3.77 -1.61
N THR A 468 3.59 2.76 -2.13
CA THR A 468 3.19 1.35 -1.95
C THR A 468 3.25 0.92 -0.49
N THR A 469 2.17 0.37 0.04
CA THR A 469 2.07 -0.04 1.45
C THR A 469 1.32 -1.35 1.60
N LEU A 470 1.61 -2.05 2.68
CA LEU A 470 0.83 -3.19 3.15
C LEU A 470 0.23 -2.81 4.50
N ILE A 471 -1.10 -2.72 4.55
CA ILE A 471 -1.86 -2.33 5.73
C ILE A 471 -2.52 -3.58 6.31
N LEU A 472 -2.42 -3.73 7.62
CA LEU A 472 -3.12 -4.74 8.40
C LEU A 472 -4.55 -4.27 8.69
N ASP A 473 -5.54 -5.12 8.42
CA ASP A 473 -6.98 -4.85 8.64
C ASP A 473 -7.47 -5.09 10.06
#